data_AF-A0A4Q3EHX2-F1
#
_entry.id   AF-A0A4Q3EHX2-F1
#
_cell.length_a   1.000
_cell.length_b   1.000
_cell.length_c   1.000
_cell.angle_alpha   90.00
_cell.angle_beta   90.00
_cell.angle_gamma   90.00
#
_symmetry.space_group_name_H-M   'P 1'
#
loop_
_entity.id
_entity.type
_entity.pdbx_description
1 polymer ?
#
loop_
_entity_poly.entity_id
_entity_poly.type
_entity_poly.pdbx_seq_one_letter_code
_entity_poly.pdbx_strand_id
1 'polypeptide(L)' 'MIIYVETGKITPVNGTAFDFTTAKTIGKNIDDKEEQLKFGKGYDHNFALNPHDGNKAIAKVKSTLTGIILEVYTTEPG' A
#
# COMPACT_ATOMS: atom_id res chain seq x y z
N MET A 1 1.30 2.77 -8.70
CA MET A 1 0.56 2.06 -7.64
C MET A 1 -0.83 2.69 -7.55
N ILE A 2 -1.87 1.87 -7.53
CA ILE A 2 -3.27 2.29 -7.59
C ILE A 2 -4.11 1.34 -6.70
N ILE A 3 -5.16 1.77 -6.02
CA ILE A 3 -6.00 0.86 -5.18
C ILE A 3 -7.21 0.32 -5.95
N TYR A 4 -7.57 -0.95 -5.69
CA TYR A 4 -8.87 -1.53 -6.10
C TYR A 4 -9.86 -1.44 -4.96
N VAL A 5 -11.07 -1.01 -5.30
CA VAL A 5 -12.25 -1.05 -4.43
C VAL A 5 -13.25 -1.99 -5.08
N GLU A 6 -14.06 -2.70 -4.28
CA GLU A 6 -15.04 -3.73 -4.73
C GLU A 6 -15.98 -3.28 -5.87
N THR A 7 -15.96 -2.01 -6.26
CA THR A 7 -16.63 -1.44 -7.43
C THR A 7 -15.93 -1.70 -8.78
N GLY A 8 -14.77 -2.36 -8.84
CA GLY A 8 -14.05 -2.52 -10.10
C GLY A 8 -13.13 -1.36 -10.50
N LYS A 9 -13.09 -0.31 -9.67
CA LYS A 9 -12.44 0.95 -10.01
C LYS A 9 -11.02 1.02 -9.45
N ILE A 10 -10.09 1.36 -10.32
CA ILE A 10 -8.68 1.57 -10.04
C ILE A 10 -8.46 3.07 -9.72
N THR A 11 -8.16 3.42 -8.46
CA THR A 11 -8.05 4.83 -7.99
C THR A 11 -6.63 5.23 -7.56
N PRO A 12 -6.03 6.30 -8.12
CA PRO A 12 -4.64 6.71 -7.81
C PRO A 12 -4.41 6.92 -6.31
N VAL A 13 -3.27 6.45 -5.80
CA VAL A 13 -2.94 6.61 -4.38
C VAL A 13 -2.28 7.95 -4.07
N ASN A 14 -1.72 8.65 -5.06
CA ASN A 14 -0.92 9.86 -4.85
C ASN A 14 -1.67 10.91 -4.03
N GLY A 15 -1.09 11.32 -2.90
CA GLY A 15 -1.69 12.31 -2.00
C GLY A 15 -2.83 11.80 -1.11
N THR A 16 -3.14 10.49 -1.14
CA THR A 16 -4.15 9.86 -0.28
C THR A 16 -3.51 9.18 0.94
N ALA A 17 -4.34 8.75 1.90
CA ALA A 17 -3.88 7.92 3.02
C ALA A 17 -3.23 6.59 2.58
N PHE A 18 -3.56 6.10 1.38
CA PHE A 18 -3.00 4.89 0.78
C PHE A 18 -1.65 5.12 0.07
N ASP A 19 -1.14 6.35 0.05
CA ASP A 19 0.16 6.63 -0.57
C ASP A 19 1.32 6.10 0.28
N PHE A 20 1.89 4.98 -0.15
CA PHE A 20 3.13 4.41 0.39
C PHE A 20 4.29 4.47 -0.62
N THR A 21 4.20 5.31 -1.66
CA THR A 21 5.31 5.50 -2.62
C THR A 21 6.51 6.18 -1.98
N THR A 22 6.28 6.91 -0.90
CA THR A 22 7.30 7.38 0.05
C THR A 22 7.10 6.69 1.39
N ALA A 23 8.18 6.24 2.01
CA ALA A 23 8.12 5.53 3.29
C ALA A 23 7.46 6.39 4.38
N LYS A 24 6.47 5.82 5.05
CA LYS A 24 5.80 6.40 6.23
C LYS A 24 5.43 5.31 7.22
N THR A 25 5.26 5.67 8.48
CA THR A 25 4.81 4.75 9.53
C THR A 25 3.42 4.22 9.19
N ILE A 26 3.26 2.90 9.17
CA ILE A 26 1.95 2.26 9.05
C ILE A 26 1.11 2.70 10.26
N GLY A 27 -0.09 3.22 10.00
CA GLY A 27 -0.93 3.82 11.05
C GLY A 27 -0.93 5.34 11.07
N LYS A 28 0.07 6.02 10.47
CA LYS A 28 0.16 7.50 10.50
C LYS A 28 -1.11 8.20 9.96
N ASN A 29 -1.71 7.61 8.93
CA ASN A 29 -2.86 8.14 8.20
C ASN A 29 -4.12 7.25 8.35
N ILE A 30 -4.13 6.31 9.29
CA ILE A 30 -5.22 5.30 9.37
C ILE A 30 -6.57 5.91 9.78
N ASP A 31 -6.54 7.06 10.45
CA ASP A 31 -7.73 7.81 10.89
C ASP A 31 -8.06 9.00 9.96
N ASP A 32 -7.42 9.08 8.79
CA ASP A 32 -7.74 10.11 7.79
C ASP A 32 -9.18 9.94 7.28
N LYS A 33 -9.75 11.02 6.74
CA LYS A 33 -11.19 11.09 6.38
C LYS A 33 -11.57 10.34 5.10
N GLU A 34 -10.70 9.49 4.58
CA GLU A 34 -10.97 8.67 3.40
C GLU A 34 -12.01 7.59 3.74
N GLU A 35 -13.12 7.52 2.99
CA GLU A 35 -14.22 6.58 3.27
C GLU A 35 -13.76 5.11 3.30
N GLN A 36 -12.79 4.78 2.46
CA GLN A 36 -12.23 3.44 2.34
C GLN A 36 -11.56 2.94 3.62
N LEU A 37 -10.93 3.83 4.40
CA LEU A 37 -10.36 3.47 5.70
C LEU A 37 -11.45 3.12 6.72
N LYS A 38 -12.61 3.76 6.62
CA LYS A 38 -13.75 3.46 7.51
C LYS A 38 -14.36 2.10 7.18
N PHE A 39 -14.47 1.76 5.89
CA PHE A 39 -14.98 0.47 5.46
C PHE A 39 -14.04 -0.68 5.85
N GLY A 40 -12.74 -0.53 5.58
CA GLY A 40 -11.72 -1.53 5.92
C GLY A 40 -11.30 -1.55 7.40
N LYS A 41 -11.76 -0.58 8.21
CA LYS A 41 -11.25 -0.33 9.57
C LYS A 41 -9.71 -0.26 9.63
N GLY A 42 -9.13 0.36 8.59
CA GLY A 42 -7.71 0.32 8.29
C GLY A 42 -7.44 0.01 6.83
N TYR A 43 -6.30 -0.63 6.57
CA TYR A 43 -5.87 -1.00 5.23
C TYR A 43 -6.22 -2.47 4.93
N ASP A 44 -7.27 -2.69 4.15
CA ASP A 44 -7.66 -4.02 3.66
C ASP A 44 -8.03 -3.94 2.16
N HIS A 45 -7.09 -3.42 1.37
CA HIS A 45 -7.31 -3.13 -0.05
C HIS A 45 -6.24 -3.80 -0.88
N ASN A 46 -6.61 -4.17 -2.10
CA ASN A 46 -5.61 -4.54 -3.10
C ASN A 46 -4.89 -3.27 -3.63
N PHE A 47 -3.57 -3.32 -3.67
CA PHE A 47 -2.72 -2.34 -4.33
C PHE A 47 -2.25 -2.87 -5.68
N ALA A 48 -2.86 -2.39 -6.75
CA ALA A 48 -2.41 -2.64 -8.12
C ALA A 48 -0.99 -2.06 -8.30
N LEU A 49 -0.06 -2.98 -8.54
CA LEU A 49 1.35 -2.71 -8.75
C LEU A 49 1.56 -2.16 -10.16
N ASN A 50 2.59 -1.33 -10.30
CA ASN A 50 3.05 -0.96 -11.64
C ASN A 50 3.65 -2.21 -12.33
N PRO A 51 3.70 -2.27 -13.67
CA PRO A 51 4.38 -3.36 -14.37
C PRO A 51 5.80 -3.57 -13.84
N HIS A 52 6.13 -4.82 -13.54
CA HIS A 52 7.41 -5.23 -12.98
C HIS A 52 7.75 -6.65 -13.43
N ASP A 53 9.03 -7.00 -13.32
CA ASP A 53 9.59 -8.29 -13.74
C ASP A 53 9.93 -9.20 -12.54
N GLY A 54 9.62 -8.77 -11.32
CA GLY A 54 9.91 -9.47 -10.07
C GLY A 54 11.37 -9.44 -9.63
N ASN A 55 12.26 -8.76 -10.37
CA ASN A 55 13.69 -8.70 -10.05
C ASN A 55 14.05 -7.62 -9.02
N LYS A 56 13.06 -6.81 -8.62
CA LYS A 56 13.22 -5.74 -7.62
C LYS A 56 12.09 -5.84 -6.60
N ALA A 57 12.39 -5.47 -5.35
CA ALA A 57 11.38 -5.41 -4.31
C ALA A 57 10.28 -4.41 -4.69
N ILE A 58 9.03 -4.83 -4.60
CA ILE A 58 7.85 -3.98 -4.87
C ILE A 58 7.35 -3.27 -3.61
N ALA A 59 7.70 -3.79 -2.43
CA ALA A 59 7.36 -3.22 -1.14
C ALA A 59 8.44 -3.55 -0.12
N LYS A 60 8.56 -2.66 0.86
CA LYS A 60 9.51 -2.79 1.96
C LYS A 60 8.85 -2.32 3.25
N VAL A 61 8.96 -3.11 4.30
CA VAL A 61 8.58 -2.70 5.65
C VAL A 61 9.79 -2.83 6.56
N LYS A 62 9.98 -1.81 7.41
CA LYS A 62 11.07 -1.75 8.38
C LYS A 62 10.49 -1.62 9.78
N SER A 63 10.93 -2.48 10.68
CA SER A 63 10.69 -2.33 12.11
C SER A 63 11.54 -1.19 12.66
N THR A 64 10.91 -0.19 13.28
CA THR A 64 11.62 0.90 13.95
C THR A 64 12.25 0.46 15.27
N LEU A 65 11.75 -0.61 15.89
CA LEU A 65 12.25 -1.14 17.15
C LEU A 65 13.49 -2.01 16.97
N THR A 66 13.48 -2.90 15.97
CA THR A 66 14.53 -3.91 15.77
C THR A 66 15.43 -3.63 14.58
N GLY A 67 15.02 -2.73 13.68
CA GLY A 67 15.72 -2.46 12.43
C GLY A 67 15.55 -3.52 11.35
N ILE A 68 14.86 -4.64 11.64
CA ILE A 68 14.58 -5.71 10.68
C ILE A 68 13.80 -5.16 9.50
N ILE A 69 14.20 -5.61 8.32
CA ILE A 69 13.60 -5.23 7.04
C ILE A 69 13.01 -6.48 6.40
N LEU A 70 11.75 -6.39 5.98
CA LEU A 70 11.11 -7.34 5.07
C LEU A 70 10.94 -6.66 3.71
N GLU A 71 11.45 -7.32 2.68
CA GLU A 71 11.28 -6.92 1.27
C GLU A 71 10.39 -7.95 0.58
N VAL A 72 9.46 -7.48 -0.24
CA VAL A 72 8.52 -8.32 -0.96
C VAL A 72 8.85 -8.29 -2.44
N TYR A 73 9.01 -9.46 -3.03
CA TYR A 73 9.25 -9.69 -4.45
C TYR A 73 8.11 -10.55 -4.98
N THR A 74 7.58 -10.22 -6.15
CA THR A 74 6.48 -10.96 -6.77
C THR A 74 6.49 -10.69 -8.28
N THR A 75 5.79 -11.53 -9.03
CA THR A 75 5.40 -11.27 -10.43
C THR A 75 3.89 -11.04 -10.58
N GLU A 76 3.15 -11.13 -9.48
CA GLU A 76 1.70 -10.91 -9.44
C GLU A 76 1.37 -9.41 -9.56
N PRO A 77 0.24 -9.04 -10.17
CA PRO A 77 -0.08 -7.64 -10.48
C PRO A 77 -0.53 -6.79 -9.27
N GLY A 78 -0.81 -7.40 -8.12
CA GLY A 78 -1.36 -6.74 -6.93
C GLY A 78 -2.16 -7.71 -6.09
#